data_AF-R7GKN7-F1
#
_entry.id   AF-R7GKN7-F1
#
_cell.length_a   1.000
_cell.length_b   1.000
_cell.length_c   1.000
_cell.angle_alpha   90.00
_cell.angle_beta   90.00
_cell.angle_gamma   90.00
#
_symmetry.space_group_name_H-M   'P 1'
#
loop_
_entity.id
_entity.type
_entity.pdbx_description
1 polymer ?
#
loop_
_entity_poly.entity_id
_entity_poly.type
_entity_poly.pdbx_seq_one_letter_code
_entity_poly.pdbx_strand_id
1 'polypeptide(L)'
;MYLTVKQQVKHLSKEDYHSIKELCHIAKNLTNQAIYNIRQHYFAEGKYLNYEKNYALLKSSDNYRTLNSNMAQQILKEVDGSFKSFFGLLKKAKQGKHALKDCRLPRYLPKDGYTTLIIGDIRLKGNKLKLPYSNSYRKTHKAVEIVIPPILLDKKVKEIRI
;
A
#
# COMPACT_ATOMS: atom_id res chain seq x y z
N MET A 1 -18.29 8.61 3.13
CA MET A 1 -17.19 9.47 3.62
C MET A 1 -16.76 8.93 4.98
N TYR A 2 -15.47 8.67 5.22
CA TYR A 2 -14.95 8.24 6.53
C TYR A 2 -14.48 9.45 7.32
N LEU A 3 -14.63 9.43 8.64
CA LEU A 3 -13.99 10.41 9.52
C LEU A 3 -12.50 10.06 9.62
N THR A 4 -11.64 11.06 9.46
CA THR A 4 -10.18 10.88 9.45
C THR A 4 -9.55 11.76 10.51
N VAL A 5 -8.64 11.18 11.31
CA VAL A 5 -7.78 11.90 12.24
C VAL A 5 -6.35 11.82 11.72
N LYS A 6 -5.64 12.95 11.74
CA LYS A 6 -4.21 13.02 11.39
C LYS A 6 -3.41 13.29 12.66
N GLN A 7 -2.30 12.59 12.82
CA GLN A 7 -1.37 12.77 13.94
C GLN A 7 0.05 12.79 13.38
N GLN A 8 0.86 13.72 13.88
CA GLN A 8 2.31 13.62 13.73
C GLN A 8 2.84 12.68 14.81
N VAL A 9 3.46 11.57 14.40
CA VAL A 9 4.08 10.64 15.34
C VAL A 9 5.37 11.27 15.86
N LYS A 10 5.35 11.74 17.11
CA LYS A 10 6.50 12.34 17.81
C LYS A 10 7.17 11.30 18.71
N HIS A 11 8.42 11.56 19.10
CA HIS A 11 9.18 10.74 20.05
C HIS A 11 9.47 9.30 19.61
N LEU A 12 9.53 9.05 18.29
CA LEU A 12 10.11 7.81 17.78
C LEU A 12 11.61 7.78 18.09
N SER A 13 12.11 6.63 18.52
CA SER A 13 13.56 6.43 18.56
C SER A 13 14.13 6.47 17.13
N LYS A 14 15.44 6.71 17.02
CA LYS A 14 16.11 6.67 15.72
C LYS A 14 15.86 5.33 15.03
N GLU A 15 15.96 4.23 15.76
CA GLU A 15 15.73 2.87 15.25
C GLU A 15 14.29 2.70 14.73
N ASP A 16 13.29 3.10 15.51
CA ASP A 16 11.87 2.97 15.12
C ASP A 16 11.57 3.75 13.83
N TYR A 17 12.12 4.97 13.72
CA TYR A 17 11.99 5.79 12.52
C TYR A 17 12.62 5.10 11.30
N HIS A 18 13.78 4.47 11.46
CA HIS A 18 14.44 3.77 10.35
C HIS A 18 13.64 2.54 9.92
N SER A 19 13.09 1.76 10.87
CA SER A 19 12.24 0.61 10.54
C SER A 19 10.96 1.01 9.79
N ILE A 20 10.26 2.07 10.23
CA ILE A 20 9.08 2.57 9.49
C ILE A 20 9.50 3.00 8.08
N LYS A 21 10.57 3.80 7.97
CA LYS A 21 11.05 4.33 6.68
C LYS A 21 11.46 3.23 5.71
N GLU A 22 12.11 2.18 6.20
CA GLU A 22 12.46 0.99 5.43
C GLU A 22 11.21 0.29 4.91
N LEU A 23 10.23 0.03 5.78
CA LEU A 23 8.97 -0.60 5.39
C LEU A 23 8.23 0.24 4.32
N CYS A 24 8.18 1.56 4.45
CA CYS A 24 7.59 2.44 3.42
C CYS A 24 8.34 2.36 2.07
N HIS A 25 9.66 2.13 2.10
CA HIS A 25 10.45 1.94 0.89
C HIS A 25 10.18 0.57 0.24
N ILE A 26 10.06 -0.48 1.05
CA ILE A 26 9.69 -1.83 0.60
C ILE A 26 8.28 -1.82 0.00
N ALA A 27 7.33 -1.12 0.63
CA ALA A 27 5.99 -0.91 0.11
C ALA A 27 6.01 -0.23 -1.27
N LYS A 28 6.90 0.75 -1.46
CA LYS A 28 7.12 1.39 -2.76
C LYS A 28 7.66 0.39 -3.78
N ASN A 29 8.60 -0.47 -3.40
CA ASN A 29 9.12 -1.51 -4.29
C ASN A 29 8.02 -2.50 -4.70
N LEU A 30 7.20 -2.96 -3.76
CA LEU A 30 6.06 -3.83 -4.06
C LEU A 30 5.06 -3.14 -5.00
N THR A 31 4.78 -1.85 -4.77
CA THR A 31 3.93 -1.03 -5.66
C THR A 31 4.48 -1.02 -7.08
N ASN A 32 5.78 -0.76 -7.24
CA ASN A 32 6.41 -0.74 -8.56
C ASN A 32 6.40 -2.12 -9.24
N GLN A 33 6.62 -3.21 -8.49
CA GLN A 33 6.50 -4.57 -9.03
C GLN A 33 5.08 -4.88 -9.50
N ALA A 34 4.07 -4.47 -8.73
CA ALA A 34 2.66 -4.64 -9.10
C ALA A 34 2.31 -3.85 -10.36
N ILE A 35 2.75 -2.59 -10.46
CA ILE A 35 2.58 -1.76 -11.65
C ILE A 35 3.28 -2.41 -12.84
N TYR A 36 4.50 -2.90 -12.65
CA TYR A 36 5.28 -3.53 -13.71
C TYR A 36 4.53 -4.72 -14.32
N ASN A 37 4.07 -5.66 -13.50
CA ASN A 37 3.35 -6.85 -13.97
C ASN A 37 2.10 -6.48 -14.80
N ILE A 38 1.30 -5.52 -14.31
CA ILE A 38 0.08 -5.10 -15.02
C ILE A 38 0.44 -4.43 -16.35
N ARG A 39 1.46 -3.55 -16.37
CA ARG A 39 1.89 -2.87 -17.60
C ARG A 39 2.43 -3.84 -18.63
N GLN A 40 3.31 -4.76 -18.23
CA GLN A 40 3.88 -5.76 -19.14
C GLN A 40 2.78 -6.63 -19.77
N HIS A 41 1.86 -7.14 -18.95
CA HIS A 41 0.74 -7.93 -19.43
C HIS A 41 -0.18 -7.11 -20.36
N TYR A 42 -0.47 -5.86 -20.01
CA TYR A 42 -1.28 -4.99 -20.85
C TYR A 42 -0.62 -4.67 -22.20
N PHE A 43 0.69 -4.43 -22.22
CA PHE A 43 1.41 -4.15 -23.47
C PHE A 43 1.56 -5.39 -24.35
N ALA A 44 1.78 -6.56 -23.76
CA ALA A 44 1.93 -7.81 -24.51
C ALA A 44 0.59 -8.35 -25.04
N GLU A 45 -0.48 -8.29 -24.23
CA GLU A 45 -1.74 -8.99 -24.53
C GLU A 45 -2.93 -8.05 -24.78
N GLY A 46 -2.77 -6.74 -24.53
CA GLY A 46 -3.87 -5.78 -24.58
C GLY A 46 -4.91 -5.97 -23.46
N LYS A 47 -4.62 -6.81 -22.45
CA LYS A 47 -5.54 -7.25 -21.41
C LYS A 47 -5.16 -6.74 -20.02
N TYR A 48 -6.16 -6.63 -19.14
CA TYR A 48 -5.95 -6.24 -17.76
C TYR A 48 -5.55 -7.44 -16.89
N LEU A 49 -4.40 -7.34 -16.22
CA LEU A 49 -3.99 -8.26 -15.16
C LEU A 49 -4.67 -7.84 -13.85
N ASN A 50 -5.72 -8.56 -13.47
CA ASN A 50 -6.47 -8.25 -12.25
C ASN A 50 -5.67 -8.52 -10.97
N TYR A 51 -6.20 -8.03 -9.84
CA TYR A 51 -5.65 -8.22 -8.50
C TYR A 51 -5.26 -9.67 -8.20
N GLU A 52 -6.14 -10.64 -8.43
CA GLU A 52 -5.94 -12.03 -8.04
C GLU A 52 -4.73 -12.65 -8.76
N LYS A 53 -4.62 -12.39 -10.07
CA LYS A 53 -3.48 -12.85 -10.87
C LYS A 53 -2.18 -12.16 -10.46
N ASN A 54 -2.21 -10.84 -10.24
CA ASN A 54 -1.01 -10.12 -9.83
C ASN A 54 -0.55 -10.52 -8.41
N TYR A 55 -1.49 -10.73 -7.50
CA TYR A 55 -1.24 -11.28 -6.18
C TYR A 55 -0.60 -12.67 -6.25
N ALA A 56 -1.10 -13.56 -7.12
CA ALA A 56 -0.52 -14.89 -7.29
C ALA A 56 0.95 -14.85 -7.75
N LEU A 57 1.32 -13.86 -8.57
CA LEU A 57 2.71 -13.63 -9.01
C LEU A 57 3.59 -13.06 -7.89
N LEU A 58 3.04 -12.17 -7.05
CA LEU A 58 3.83 -11.40 -6.08
C LEU A 58 3.87 -12.00 -4.68
N LYS A 59 2.97 -12.93 -4.32
CA LYS A 59 2.89 -13.51 -2.95
C LYS A 59 4.20 -14.18 -2.48
N SER A 60 5.03 -14.63 -3.42
CA SER A 60 6.34 -15.24 -3.14
C SER A 60 7.51 -14.27 -3.24
N SER A 61 7.30 -13.03 -3.70
CA SER A 61 8.35 -12.02 -3.86
C SER A 61 8.89 -11.54 -2.52
N ASP A 62 10.16 -11.12 -2.50
CA ASP A 62 10.83 -10.66 -1.28
C ASP A 62 10.15 -9.43 -0.67
N ASN A 63 9.73 -8.47 -1.49
CA ASN A 63 9.02 -7.28 -0.99
C ASN A 63 7.69 -7.64 -0.34
N TYR A 64 6.92 -8.56 -0.94
CA TYR A 64 5.66 -9.02 -0.37
C TYR A 64 5.90 -9.77 0.95
N ARG A 65 6.86 -10.71 0.98
CA ARG A 65 7.15 -11.55 2.15
C ARG A 65 7.77 -10.77 3.31
N THR A 66 8.48 -9.68 3.01
CA THR A 66 9.06 -8.81 4.04
C THR A 66 7.99 -7.96 4.72
N LEU A 67 6.99 -7.50 3.98
CA LEU A 67 5.83 -6.81 4.56
C LEU A 67 4.88 -7.79 5.25
N ASN A 68 4.09 -7.27 6.20
CA ASN A 68 2.95 -8.03 6.70
C ASN A 68 1.96 -8.32 5.55
N SER A 69 1.44 -9.54 5.46
CA SER A 69 0.57 -9.98 4.36
C SER A 69 -0.67 -9.09 4.17
N ASN A 70 -1.27 -8.58 5.25
CA ASN A 70 -2.42 -7.67 5.14
C ASN A 70 -2.00 -6.36 4.46
N MET A 71 -0.87 -5.79 4.89
CA MET A 71 -0.35 -4.55 4.33
C MET A 71 0.02 -4.70 2.85
N ALA A 72 0.73 -5.80 2.53
CA ALA A 72 1.11 -6.12 1.16
C ALA A 72 -0.13 -6.25 0.25
N GLN A 73 -1.18 -6.94 0.70
CA GLN A 73 -2.43 -7.05 -0.06
C GLN A 73 -3.13 -5.70 -0.24
N GLN A 74 -3.15 -4.82 0.77
CA GLN A 74 -3.73 -3.48 0.62
C GLN A 74 -2.99 -2.65 -0.42
N ILE A 75 -1.66 -2.72 -0.44
CA ILE A 75 -0.83 -2.07 -1.48
C ILE A 75 -1.22 -2.58 -2.87
N LEU A 76 -1.35 -3.90 -3.05
CA LEU A 76 -1.76 -4.48 -4.34
C LEU A 76 -3.17 -4.04 -4.75
N LYS A 77 -4.10 -3.86 -3.79
CA LYS A 77 -5.46 -3.36 -4.04
C LYS A 77 -5.48 -1.89 -4.46
N GLU A 78 -4.65 -1.04 -3.88
CA GLU A 78 -4.50 0.37 -4.31
C GLU A 78 -3.98 0.46 -5.75
N VAL A 79 -3.02 -0.39 -6.12
CA VAL A 79 -2.55 -0.49 -7.50
C VAL A 79 -3.67 -0.96 -8.42
N ASP A 80 -4.38 -2.04 -8.08
CA ASP A 80 -5.54 -2.53 -8.84
C ASP A 80 -6.62 -1.44 -9.00
N GLY A 81 -6.95 -0.70 -7.96
CA GLY A 81 -7.88 0.44 -8.01
C GLY A 81 -7.44 1.56 -8.96
N SER A 82 -6.13 1.87 -8.97
CA SER A 82 -5.54 2.85 -9.88
C SER A 82 -5.67 2.39 -11.34
N PHE A 83 -5.41 1.11 -11.63
CA PHE A 83 -5.56 0.57 -12.98
C PHE A 83 -7.03 0.45 -13.41
N LYS A 84 -7.93 0.02 -12.52
CA LYS A 84 -9.39 0.04 -12.79
C LYS A 84 -9.88 1.43 -13.17
N SER A 85 -9.42 2.46 -12.46
CA SER A 85 -9.73 3.85 -12.78
C SER A 85 -9.21 4.24 -14.17
N PHE A 86 -7.96 3.89 -14.49
CA PHE A 86 -7.38 4.11 -15.82
C PHE A 86 -8.18 3.43 -16.95
N PHE A 87 -8.51 2.14 -16.81
CA PHE A 87 -9.32 1.44 -17.82
C PHE A 87 -10.75 2.00 -17.92
N GLY A 88 -11.33 2.44 -16.80
CA GLY A 88 -12.60 3.14 -16.78
C GLY A 88 -12.58 4.44 -17.57
N LEU A 89 -11.51 5.25 -17.42
CA LEU A 89 -11.30 6.48 -18.20
C LEU A 89 -11.10 6.16 -19.68
N LEU A 90 -10.30 5.15 -20.03
CA LEU A 90 -10.14 4.71 -21.42
C LEU A 90 -11.47 4.32 -22.06
N LYS A 91 -12.33 3.61 -21.34
CA LYS A 91 -13.68 3.25 -21.82
C LYS A 91 -14.52 4.50 -22.10
N LYS A 92 -14.50 5.50 -21.20
CA LYS A 92 -15.21 6.77 -21.39
C LYS A 92 -14.66 7.56 -22.56
N ALA A 93 -13.34 7.57 -22.76
CA ALA A 93 -12.71 8.25 -23.88
C ALA A 93 -13.10 7.64 -25.23
N LYS A 94 -13.17 6.31 -25.32
CA LYS A 94 -13.68 5.60 -26.51
C LYS A 94 -15.14 5.94 -26.83
N GLN A 95 -15.92 6.39 -25.85
CA GLN A 95 -17.31 6.84 -26.01
C GLN A 95 -17.44 8.34 -26.28
N GLY A 96 -16.33 9.08 -26.42
CA GLY A 96 -16.34 10.54 -26.57
C GLY A 96 -16.69 11.30 -25.28
N LYS A 97 -16.79 10.62 -24.13
CA LYS A 97 -17.18 11.22 -22.84
C LYS A 97 -15.99 11.70 -21.99
N HIS A 98 -14.78 11.55 -22.50
CA HIS A 98 -13.55 11.97 -21.83
C HIS A 98 -12.44 12.18 -22.86
N ALA A 99 -11.47 13.05 -22.58
CA ALA A 99 -10.36 13.26 -23.50
C ALA A 99 -9.31 12.14 -23.34
N LEU A 100 -8.89 11.54 -24.46
CA LEU A 100 -7.91 10.44 -24.44
C LEU A 100 -6.57 10.85 -23.82
N LYS A 101 -6.16 12.11 -23.99
CA LYS A 101 -4.92 12.67 -23.41
C LYS A 101 -4.87 12.67 -21.88
N ASP A 102 -6.04 12.60 -21.24
CA ASP A 102 -6.18 12.61 -19.78
C ASP A 102 -6.20 11.19 -19.20
N CYS A 103 -6.36 10.16 -20.04
CA CYS A 103 -6.25 8.75 -19.67
C CYS A 103 -4.77 8.35 -19.50
N ARG A 104 -4.18 8.70 -18.35
CA ARG A 104 -2.77 8.40 -18.06
C ARG A 104 -2.60 7.06 -17.37
N LEU A 105 -1.72 6.23 -17.92
CA LEU A 105 -1.33 4.96 -17.32
C LEU A 105 -0.65 5.19 -15.95
N PRO A 106 -0.94 4.37 -14.92
CA PRO A 106 -0.24 4.43 -13.64
C PRO A 106 1.29 4.36 -13.81
N ARG A 107 1.98 5.28 -13.13
CA ARG A 107 3.43 5.47 -13.23
C ARG A 107 4.14 4.79 -12.07
N TYR A 108 5.37 4.36 -12.32
CA TYR A 108 6.26 3.93 -11.25
C TYR A 108 6.52 5.09 -10.29
N LEU A 109 6.65 4.73 -9.02
CA LEU A 109 7.13 5.62 -7.97
C LEU A 109 8.65 5.80 -8.07
N PRO A 110 9.19 6.96 -7.64
CA PRO A 110 10.63 7.24 -7.70
C PRO A 110 11.49 6.18 -7.03
N LYS A 111 12.70 5.94 -7.55
CA LYS A 111 13.63 4.91 -7.05
C LYS A 111 13.92 5.08 -5.56
N ASP A 112 14.21 6.29 -5.11
CA ASP A 112 14.51 6.59 -3.70
C ASP A 112 13.27 7.08 -2.93
N GLY A 113 12.08 6.87 -3.51
CA GLY A 113 10.81 7.26 -2.92
C GLY A 113 10.29 6.29 -1.85
N TYR A 114 9.15 6.67 -1.32
CA TYR A 114 8.39 5.92 -0.32
C TYR A 114 6.92 5.91 -0.73
N THR A 115 6.15 4.96 -0.21
CA THR A 115 4.70 4.97 -0.32
C THR A 115 4.08 4.65 1.04
N THR A 116 2.80 4.96 1.15
CA THR A 116 2.03 4.76 2.38
C THR A 116 1.93 3.29 2.74
N LEU A 117 2.17 3.00 4.02
CA LEU A 117 1.83 1.72 4.63
C LEU A 117 0.34 1.74 4.98
N ILE A 118 -0.39 0.68 4.61
CA ILE A 118 -1.83 0.58 4.83
C ILE A 118 -2.09 -0.63 5.72
N ILE A 119 -2.67 -0.39 6.89
CA ILE A 119 -2.99 -1.41 7.87
C ILE A 119 -4.51 -1.54 7.93
N GLY A 120 -5.05 -2.64 7.40
CA GLY A 120 -6.49 -2.94 7.43
C GLY A 120 -6.89 -3.91 8.54
N ASP A 121 -5.98 -4.79 9.00
CA ASP A 121 -6.18 -5.62 10.19
C ASP A 121 -5.55 -4.94 11.41
N ILE A 122 -6.34 -4.13 12.12
CA ILE A 122 -5.86 -3.29 13.21
C ILE A 122 -6.07 -3.99 14.54
N ARG A 123 -4.99 -4.12 15.32
CA ARG A 123 -5.01 -4.63 16.69
C ARG A 123 -4.38 -3.60 17.61
N LEU A 124 -5.21 -3.00 18.47
CA LEU A 124 -4.76 -2.03 19.46
C LEU A 124 -4.64 -2.72 20.82
N LYS A 125 -3.60 -2.38 21.58
CA LYS A 125 -3.44 -2.74 22.99
C LYS A 125 -3.59 -1.46 23.82
N GLY A 126 -4.77 -1.23 24.38
CA GLY A 126 -5.14 0.08 24.92
C GLY A 126 -5.13 1.13 23.81
N ASN A 127 -4.38 2.22 23.99
CA ASN A 127 -4.20 3.26 22.96
C ASN A 127 -2.96 3.06 22.07
N LYS A 128 -2.32 1.88 22.11
CA LYS A 128 -1.09 1.63 21.33
C LYS A 128 -1.36 0.72 20.15
N LEU A 129 -0.91 1.15 18.97
CA LEU A 129 -0.74 0.31 17.80
C LEU A 129 0.65 -0.29 17.80
N LYS A 130 0.74 -1.62 17.83
CA LYS A 130 1.98 -2.32 17.50
C LYS A 130 2.03 -2.51 15.99
N LEU A 131 3.06 -1.97 15.34
CA LEU A 131 3.18 -2.04 13.88
C LEU A 131 3.27 -3.51 13.43
N PRO A 132 2.40 -3.98 12.52
CA PRO A 132 2.37 -5.39 12.16
C PRO A 132 3.55 -5.72 11.23
N TYR A 133 4.36 -6.69 11.63
CA TYR A 133 5.49 -7.19 10.86
C TYR A 133 5.19 -8.54 10.22
N SER A 134 5.98 -8.90 9.21
CA SER A 134 6.08 -10.28 8.75
C SER A 134 6.89 -11.12 9.75
N ASN A 135 6.79 -12.44 9.60
CA ASN A 135 7.55 -13.37 10.43
C ASN A 135 9.06 -13.30 10.21
N SER A 136 9.52 -12.89 9.02
CA SER A 136 10.93 -12.68 8.73
C SER A 136 11.42 -11.36 9.31
N TYR A 137 10.69 -10.27 9.09
CA TYR A 137 11.09 -8.93 9.50
C TYR A 137 11.21 -8.81 11.03
N ARG A 138 10.31 -9.45 11.79
CA ARG A 138 10.33 -9.44 13.27
C ARG A 138 11.54 -10.13 13.91
N LYS A 139 12.31 -10.95 13.15
CA LYS A 139 13.46 -11.69 13.71
C LYS A 139 14.66 -10.78 13.96
N THR A 140 14.79 -9.73 13.14
CA THR A 140 15.94 -8.83 13.14
C THR A 140 15.57 -7.41 13.58
N HIS A 141 14.27 -7.09 13.69
CA HIS A 141 13.80 -5.75 14.04
C HIS A 141 12.96 -5.74 15.31
N LYS A 142 13.22 -4.74 16.15
CA LYS A 142 12.38 -4.44 17.31
C LYS A 142 11.00 -3.95 16.84
N ALA A 143 9.96 -4.35 17.56
CA ALA A 143 8.61 -3.92 17.26
C ALA A 143 8.42 -2.44 17.59
N VAL A 144 7.88 -1.69 16.64
CA VAL A 144 7.53 -0.29 16.80
C VAL A 144 6.13 -0.18 17.40
N GLU A 145 5.98 0.66 18.43
CA GLU A 145 4.69 1.01 19.03
C GLU A 145 4.37 2.48 18.76
N ILE A 146 3.16 2.75 18.28
CA ILE A 146 2.65 4.10 17.99
C ILE A 146 1.44 4.36 18.90
N VAL A 147 1.46 5.48 19.61
CA VAL A 147 0.34 5.91 20.46
C VAL A 147 -0.72 6.59 19.59
N ILE A 148 -1.90 5.98 19.51
CA ILE A 148 -3.05 6.47 18.76
C ILE A 148 -3.74 7.60 19.55
N PRO A 149 -4.31 8.63 18.87
CA PRO A 149 -4.97 9.74 19.54
C PRO A 149 -6.14 9.29 20.44
N PRO A 150 -6.28 9.84 21.66
CA PRO A 150 -7.32 9.40 22.61
C PRO A 150 -8.75 9.45 22.06
N ILE A 151 -9.04 10.36 21.13
CA ILE A 151 -10.35 10.48 20.47
C ILE A 151 -10.78 9.21 19.71
N LEU A 152 -9.84 8.32 19.38
CA LEU A 152 -10.10 7.07 18.67
C LEU A 152 -10.27 5.85 19.59
N LEU A 153 -10.11 5.99 20.92
CA LEU A 153 -10.12 4.85 21.85
C LEU A 153 -11.41 4.05 21.81
N ASP A 154 -12.56 4.73 21.81
CA ASP A 154 -13.88 4.09 21.79
C ASP A 154 -14.44 3.96 20.37
N LYS A 155 -13.59 4.11 19.35
CA LYS A 155 -14.00 4.12 17.95
C LYS A 155 -13.43 2.91 17.21
N LYS A 156 -14.25 2.30 16.36
CA LYS A 156 -13.79 1.26 15.43
C LYS A 156 -12.96 1.90 14.32
N VAL A 157 -11.63 1.79 14.43
CA VAL A 157 -10.70 2.20 13.37
C VAL A 157 -10.73 1.15 12.26
N LYS A 158 -11.03 1.57 11.02
CA LYS A 158 -11.11 0.68 9.85
C LYS A 158 -9.79 0.53 9.11
N GLU A 159 -8.98 1.57 9.13
CA GLU A 159 -7.73 1.64 8.39
C GLU A 159 -6.78 2.61 9.08
N ILE A 160 -5.50 2.26 9.13
CA ILE A 160 -4.42 3.17 9.53
C ILE A 160 -3.47 3.30 8.36
N ARG A 161 -3.14 4.54 8.02
CA ARG A 161 -2.17 4.90 6.97
C ARG A 161 -0.98 5.58 7.62
N ILE A 162 0.22 5.08 7.35
CA ILE A 162 1.51 5.59 7.86
C ILE A 162 2.38 6.01 6.69
#